data_AF-A0A1Z3HS63-F1
#
_entry.id   AF-A0A1Z3HS63-F1
#
_cell.length_a   1.000
_cell.length_b   1.000
_cell.length_c   1.000
_cell.angle_alpha   90.00
_cell.angle_beta   90.00
_cell.angle_gamma   90.00
#
_symmetry.space_group_name_H-M   'P 1'
#
loop_
_entity.id
_entity.type
_entity.pdbx_description
1 polymer ?
#
loop_
_entity_poly.entity_id
_entity_poly.type
_entity_poly.pdbx_seq_one_letter_code
_entity_poly.pdbx_strand_id
1 'polypeptide(L)'
;MTSNTTTQRIHAVIQSILPYAHPENLKEDSNLFEMGLDSINAMTLIFSLQTEFNLQFEATEITLENFKTVGNIMHLLCQKQGVPVDA
;
A
#
# COMPACT_ATOMS: atom_id res chain seq x y z
N MET A 1 -23.14 5.78 -5.03
CA MET A 1 -22.55 4.77 -4.14
C MET A 1 -21.06 4.95 -4.22
N THR A 2 -20.43 5.05 -3.05
CA THR A 2 -19.20 5.77 -2.72
C THR A 2 -18.01 5.53 -3.65
N SER A 3 -17.46 6.61 -4.20
CA SER A 3 -16.13 6.63 -4.82
C SER A 3 -15.12 6.11 -3.80
N ASN A 4 -14.58 4.91 -4.01
CA ASN A 4 -13.47 4.38 -3.23
C ASN A 4 -12.26 5.29 -3.48
N THR A 5 -11.83 6.06 -2.48
CA THR A 5 -10.58 6.81 -2.60
C THR A 5 -9.40 5.84 -2.62
N THR A 6 -8.31 6.17 -3.33
CA THR A 6 -7.11 5.31 -3.45
C THR A 6 -6.62 4.82 -2.09
N THR A 7 -6.64 5.69 -1.07
CA THR A 7 -6.30 5.37 0.32
C THR A 7 -7.17 4.27 0.92
N GLN A 8 -8.49 4.30 0.73
CA GLN A 8 -9.39 3.27 1.26
C GLN A 8 -9.08 1.89 0.68
N ARG A 9 -8.73 1.83 -0.61
CA ARG A 9 -8.35 0.59 -1.29
C ARG A 9 -7.01 0.07 -0.79
N ILE A 10 -6.03 0.95 -0.59
CA ILE A 10 -4.73 0.59 0.03
C ILE A 10 -4.97 0.02 1.43
N HIS A 11 -5.79 0.67 2.25
CA HIS A 11 -6.10 0.20 3.61
C HIS A 11 -6.76 -1.18 3.58
N ALA A 12 -7.72 -1.42 2.68
CA ALA A 12 -8.37 -2.72 2.53
C ALA A 12 -7.37 -3.82 2.15
N VAL A 13 -6.44 -3.52 1.23
CA VAL A 13 -5.37 -4.46 0.88
C VAL A 13 -4.50 -4.74 2.10
N ILE A 14 -3.97 -3.71 2.77
CA ILE A 14 -3.11 -3.88 3.95
C ILE A 14 -3.80 -4.71 5.04
N GLN A 15 -5.09 -4.49 5.28
CA GLN A 15 -5.88 -5.24 6.26
C GLN A 15 -6.06 -6.72 5.93
N SER A 16 -6.07 -7.08 4.65
CA SER A 16 -6.13 -8.48 4.25
C SER A 16 -4.83 -9.23 4.58
N ILE A 17 -3.71 -8.52 4.73
CA ILE A 17 -2.41 -9.07 5.15
C ILE A 17 -2.20 -8.93 6.66
N LEU A 18 -2.55 -7.78 7.23
CA LEU A 18 -2.40 -7.42 8.64
C LEU A 18 -3.78 -7.16 9.26
N PRO A 19 -4.50 -8.19 9.73
CA PRO A 19 -5.88 -8.05 10.22
C PRO A 19 -6.07 -7.07 11.38
N TYR A 20 -5.00 -6.82 12.14
CA TYR A 20 -4.98 -5.91 13.29
C TYR A 20 -4.71 -4.44 12.90
N ALA A 21 -4.36 -4.17 11.64
CA ALA A 21 -4.08 -2.84 11.12
C ALA A 21 -5.38 -2.10 10.77
N HIS A 22 -6.14 -1.69 11.78
CA HIS A 22 -7.38 -0.93 11.59
C HIS A 22 -7.10 0.43 10.90
N PRO A 23 -8.04 0.99 10.12
CA PRO A 23 -7.79 2.20 9.32
C PRO A 23 -7.45 3.41 10.19
N GLU A 24 -7.95 3.42 11.43
CA GLU A 24 -7.65 4.43 12.45
C GLU A 24 -6.16 4.46 12.88
N ASN A 25 -5.47 3.32 12.73
CA ASN A 25 -4.06 3.14 13.09
C ASN A 25 -3.12 3.15 11.87
N LEU A 26 -3.68 3.12 10.66
CA LEU A 26 -2.95 3.20 9.39
C LEU A 26 -2.84 4.67 8.95
N LYS A 27 -1.91 5.38 9.59
CA LYS A 27 -1.51 6.73 9.16
C LYS A 27 -0.51 6.62 8.02
N GLU A 28 -0.32 7.73 7.31
CA GLU A 28 0.62 7.79 6.19
C GLU A 28 2.06 7.45 6.60
N ASP A 29 2.46 7.79 7.83
CA ASP A 29 3.77 7.54 8.41
C ASP A 29 3.87 6.21 9.18
N SER A 30 2.77 5.45 9.29
CA SER A 30 2.76 4.17 9.99
C SER A 30 3.70 3.16 9.31
N ASN A 31 4.70 2.68 10.05
CA ASN A 31 5.65 1.69 9.59
C ASN A 31 5.01 0.29 9.60
N LEU A 32 4.73 -0.26 8.42
CA LEU A 32 4.07 -1.57 8.27
C LEU A 32 4.92 -2.72 8.83
N PHE A 33 6.25 -2.61 8.78
CA PHE A 33 7.15 -3.62 9.35
C PHE A 33 7.06 -3.67 10.88
N GLU A 34 6.85 -2.53 11.53
CA GLU A 34 6.58 -2.47 12.98
C GLU A 34 5.19 -3.01 13.32
N MET A 35 4.26 -3.01 12.37
CA MET A 35 2.91 -3.56 12.49
C MET A 35 2.82 -5.05 12.17
N GLY A 36 3.93 -5.72 11.84
CA GLY A 36 3.98 -7.15 11.56
C GLY A 36 4.11 -7.53 10.08
N LEU A 37 4.37 -6.57 9.19
CA LEU A 37 4.81 -6.89 7.84
C LEU A 37 6.21 -7.52 7.89
N ASP A 38 6.39 -8.64 7.20
CA ASP A 38 7.64 -9.37 7.07
C ASP A 38 7.94 -9.67 5.59
N SER A 39 9.09 -10.27 5.28
CA SER A 39 9.49 -10.53 3.90
C SER A 39 8.55 -11.47 3.12
N ILE A 40 7.83 -12.36 3.81
CA ILE A 40 6.92 -13.32 3.18
C ILE A 40 5.63 -12.59 2.80
N ASN A 41 5.04 -11.88 3.76
CA ASN A 41 3.76 -11.22 3.57
C ASN A 41 3.89 -9.88 2.81
N ALA A 42 5.09 -9.29 2.75
CA ALA A 42 5.39 -8.13 1.89
C ALA A 42 5.25 -8.48 0.41
N MET A 43 5.70 -9.67 -0.02
CA MET A 43 5.48 -10.12 -1.40
C MET A 43 3.99 -10.29 -1.70
N THR A 44 3.22 -10.83 -0.74
CA THR A 44 1.75 -10.91 -0.87
C THR A 44 1.12 -9.53 -0.99
N LEU A 45 1.53 -8.57 -0.16
CA LEU A 45 1.08 -7.18 -0.23
C LEU A 45 1.34 -6.59 -1.63
N ILE A 46 2.56 -6.75 -2.15
CA ILE A 46 2.96 -6.29 -3.48
C ILE A 46 2.02 -6.88 -4.56
N PHE A 47 1.82 -8.21 -4.56
CA PHE A 47 0.93 -8.86 -5.53
C PHE A 47 -0.53 -8.41 -5.40
N SER A 48 -1.03 -8.23 -4.18
CA SER A 48 -2.39 -7.74 -3.95
C SER A 48 -2.58 -6.31 -4.43
N LEU A 49 -1.59 -5.43 -4.24
CA LEU A 49 -1.61 -4.07 -4.77
C LEU A 49 -1.60 -4.05 -6.31
N GLN A 50 -0.75 -4.87 -6.93
CA GLN A 50 -0.72 -5.03 -8.38
C GLN A 50 -2.07 -5.48 -8.94
N THR A 51 -2.71 -6.44 -8.28
CA THR A 51 -4.01 -6.99 -8.69
C THR A 51 -5.12 -5.96 -8.51
N GLU A 52 -5.19 -5.32 -7.33
CA GLU A 52 -6.21 -4.33 -6.99
C GLU A 52 -6.16 -3.12 -7.92
N PHE A 53 -4.97 -2.62 -8.21
CA PHE A 53 -4.79 -1.42 -9.04
C PHE A 53 -4.48 -1.70 -10.51
N ASN A 54 -4.50 -2.98 -10.92
CA ASN A 54 -4.20 -3.45 -12.27
C ASN A 54 -2.89 -2.85 -12.83
N LEU A 55 -1.80 -2.97 -12.07
CA LEU A 55 -0.49 -2.44 -12.40
C LEU A 55 0.63 -3.47 -12.17
N GLN A 56 1.82 -3.15 -12.66
CA GLN A 56 3.03 -3.95 -12.46
C GLN A 56 4.09 -3.08 -11.79
N PHE A 57 4.77 -3.59 -10.77
CA PHE A 57 5.94 -2.93 -10.21
C PHE A 57 7.21 -3.48 -10.86
N GLU A 58 8.12 -2.59 -11.23
CA GLU A 58 9.45 -2.96 -11.70
C GLU A 58 10.29 -3.48 -10.53
N ALA A 59 11.26 -4.35 -10.80
CA ALA A 59 12.13 -4.89 -9.76
C ALA A 59 12.86 -3.79 -8.95
N THR A 60 13.14 -2.65 -9.57
CA THR A 60 13.75 -1.47 -8.92
C THR A 60 12.78 -0.71 -8.01
N GLU A 61 11.47 -0.88 -8.19
CA GLU A 61 10.44 -0.26 -7.36
C GLU A 61 10.10 -1.13 -6.14
N ILE A 62 10.38 -2.43 -6.21
CA ILE A 62 10.20 -3.38 -5.11
C ILE A 62 11.35 -3.21 -4.11
N THR A 63 11.21 -2.19 -3.26
CA THR A 63 12.20 -1.84 -2.23
C THR A 63 11.54 -1.71 -0.86
N LEU A 64 12.31 -1.95 0.21
CA LEU A 64 11.80 -1.79 1.57
C LEU A 64 11.21 -0.39 1.79
N GLU A 65 11.87 0.65 1.26
CA GLU A 65 11.42 2.04 1.43
C GLU A 65 10.06 2.29 0.80
N ASN A 66 9.83 1.83 -0.44
CA ASN A 66 8.56 2.04 -1.14
C ASN A 66 7.36 1.34 -0.48
N PHE A 67 7.61 0.26 0.27
CA PHE A 67 6.59 -0.54 0.94
C PHE A 67 6.63 -0.40 2.48
N LYS A 68 7.39 0.56 3.00
CA LYS A 68 7.57 0.77 4.44
C LYS A 68 6.34 1.35 5.12
N THR A 69 5.71 2.33 4.49
CA THR A 69 4.58 3.06 5.06
C THR A 69 3.41 3.16 4.08
N VAL A 70 2.23 3.45 4.60
CA VAL A 70 1.03 3.70 3.76
C VAL A 70 1.29 4.86 2.79
N GLY A 71 1.95 5.93 3.25
CA GLY A 71 2.28 7.09 2.44
C GLY A 71 3.25 6.76 1.31
N ASN A 72 4.26 5.92 1.56
CA ASN A 72 5.18 5.47 0.51
C ASN A 72 4.46 4.66 -0.57
N ILE A 73 3.58 3.73 -0.16
CA ILE A 73 2.77 2.93 -1.09
C ILE A 73 1.84 3.84 -1.90
N MET A 74 1.17 4.80 -1.24
CA MET A 74 0.30 5.76 -1.91
C MET A 74 1.07 6.59 -2.94
N HIS A 75 2.24 7.09 -2.58
CA HIS A 75 3.10 7.85 -3.48
C HIS A 75 3.48 7.03 -4.72
N LEU A 76 3.93 5.80 -4.52
CA LEU A 76 4.29 4.90 -5.62
C LEU A 76 3.08 4.63 -6.53
N LEU A 77 1.91 4.33 -5.97
CA LEU A 77 0.70 4.06 -6.76
C LEU A 77 0.25 5.28 -7.58
N CYS A 78 0.28 6.48 -6.99
CA CYS A 78 -0.05 7.71 -7.69
C CYS A 78 0.91 7.98 -8.85
N GLN A 79 2.22 7.78 -8.64
CA GLN A 79 3.22 7.87 -9.70
C GLN A 79 2.93 6.90 -10.85
N LYS A 80 2.54 5.65 -10.56
CA LYS A 80 2.21 4.64 -11.58
C LYS A 80 0.94 4.97 -12.35
N GLN A 81 -0.04 5.58 -11.70
CA GLN A 81 -1.31 5.95 -12.33
C GLN A 81 -1.24 7.31 -13.04
N GLY A 82 -0.15 8.08 -12.88
CA GLY A 82 -0.02 9.42 -13.43
C GLY A 82 -0.99 10.43 -12.81
N VAL A 83 -1.51 10.15 -11.61
CA VAL A 83 -2.35 11.07 -10.83
C VAL A 83 -1.51 11.74 -9.75
N PRO A 84 -1.77 13.02 -9.44
CA PRO A 84 -1.17 13.66 -8.28
C PRO A 84 -1.45 12.83 -7.02
N VAL A 85 -0.45 12.70 -6.15
CA VAL A 85 -0.71 12.41 -4.74
C VAL A 85 -1.49 13.62 -4.25
N ASP A 86 -2.75 13.42 -3.87
CA ASP A 86 -3.70 14.51 -3.63
C ASP A 86 -3.07 15.69 -2.85
N ALA A 87 -3.31 16.91 -3.37
CA ALA A 87 -2.88 18.18 -2.80
C ALA A 87 -3.65 18.56 -1.52
#